data_AF-A0A952I3Y1-F1
#
_entry.id   AF-A0A952I3Y1-F1
#
_cell.length_a   1.000
_cell.length_b   1.000
_cell.length_c   1.000
_cell.angle_alpha   90.00
_cell.angle_beta   90.00
_cell.angle_gamma   90.00
#
_symmetry.space_group_name_H-M   'P 1'
#
loop_
_entity.id
_entity.type
_entity.pdbx_description
1 polymer ?
#
loop_
_entity_poly.entity_id
_entity_poly.type
_entity_poly.pdbx_seq_one_letter_code
_entity_poly.pdbx_strand_id
1 'polypeptide(L)' 'NTKPQLEIWADDVKCSHGATTGALDEEPVFYLRSRGIDADKAKALLMFAFANDVLERIKSEPFKTHVAELIGKRLQQEL' A
#
# COMPACT_ATOMS: atom_id res chain seq x y z
N ASN A 1 -11.87 10.33 4.66
CA ASN A 1 -11.88 11.72 4.15
C ASN A 1 -10.46 12.24 4.15
N THR A 2 -9.92 12.53 2.96
CA THR A 2 -8.57 13.10 2.79
C THR A 2 -8.71 14.61 2.56
N LYS A 3 -7.92 15.43 3.26
CA LYS A 3 -7.94 16.89 3.16
C LYS A 3 -6.50 17.43 3.04
N PRO A 4 -5.89 17.41 1.84
CA PRO A 4 -4.55 17.96 1.65
C PRO A 4 -4.61 19.49 1.74
N GLN A 5 -3.63 20.09 2.42
CA GLN A 5 -3.51 21.55 2.59
C GLN A 5 -2.03 21.95 2.46
N LEU A 6 -1.78 23.09 1.83
CA LEU A 6 -0.45 23.72 1.71
C LEU A 6 -0.60 25.20 2.04
N GLU A 7 0.20 25.70 2.98
CA GLU A 7 0.37 27.14 3.24
C GLU A 7 1.77 27.54 2.79
N ILE A 8 1.86 28.38 1.75
CA ILE A 8 3.12 28.75 1.11
C ILE A 8 3.31 30.25 1.25
N TRP A 9 4.40 30.65 1.91
CA TRP A 9 4.73 32.04 2.24
C TRP A 9 5.97 32.56 1.48
N ALA A 10 6.43 31.82 0.46
CA ALA A 10 7.65 32.12 -0.30
C ALA A 10 7.36 32.19 -1.80
N ASP A 11 8.09 33.07 -2.50
CA ASP A 11 7.76 33.49 -3.87
C ASP A 11 8.32 32.59 -4.98
N ASP A 12 9.37 31.80 -4.72
CA ASP A 12 10.01 30.92 -5.72
C ASP A 12 10.03 29.46 -5.26
N VAL A 13 8.85 28.83 -5.24
CA VAL A 13 8.71 27.41 -4.89
C VAL A 13 7.83 26.65 -5.87
N LYS A 14 8.13 25.36 -6.05
CA LYS A 14 7.27 24.40 -6.74
C LYS A 14 6.73 23.41 -5.72
N CYS A 15 5.43 23.45 -5.49
CA CYS A 15 4.76 22.54 -4.57
C CYS A 15 3.61 21.82 -5.28
N SER A 16 3.49 20.52 -5.04
CA SER A 16 2.37 19.71 -5.50
C SER A 16 1.87 18.82 -4.37
N HIS A 17 0.59 18.49 -4.42
CA HIS A 17 0.00 17.44 -3.58
C HIS A 17 -0.84 16.52 -4.46
N GLY A 18 -0.93 15.26 -4.09
CA GLY A 18 -1.78 14.28 -4.76
C GLY A 18 -2.45 13.39 -3.71
N ALA A 19 -3.70 13.05 -3.93
CA ALA A 19 -4.42 12.08 -3.13
C ALA A 19 -5.33 11.28 -4.07
N THR A 20 -5.17 9.95 -4.03
CA THR A 20 -5.99 9.04 -4.81
C THR A 20 -6.73 8.10 -3.87
N THR A 21 -7.98 7.82 -4.17
CA THR A 21 -8.79 6.81 -3.50
C THR A 21 -9.43 5.92 -4.54
N GLY A 22 -9.40 4.61 -4.33
CA GLY A 22 -9.98 3.64 -5.25
C GLY A 22 -10.25 2.32 -4.56
N ALA A 23 -11.11 1.51 -5.17
CA ALA A 23 -11.24 0.12 -4.80
C ALA A 23 -10.06 -0.69 -5.38
N LEU A 24 -9.89 -1.92 -4.89
CA LEU A 24 -8.97 -2.86 -5.50
C LEU A 24 -9.46 -3.20 -6.92
N ASP A 25 -8.54 -3.24 -7.88
CA ASP A 25 -8.85 -3.65 -9.25
C ASP A 25 -9.13 -5.16 -9.30
N GLU A 26 -10.26 -5.54 -9.90
CA GLU A 26 -10.69 -6.93 -10.01
C GLU A 26 -9.94 -7.68 -11.12
N GLU A 27 -9.35 -6.99 -12.10
CA GLU A 27 -8.61 -7.64 -13.18
C GLU A 27 -7.32 -8.34 -12.68
N PRO A 28 -6.45 -7.70 -11.88
CA PRO A 28 -5.33 -8.36 -11.22
C PRO A 28 -5.77 -9.51 -10.30
N VAL A 29 -6.90 -9.36 -9.59
CA VAL A 29 -7.46 -10.42 -8.75
C VAL A 29 -7.86 -11.61 -9.61
N PHE A 30 -8.60 -11.38 -10.71
CA PHE A 30 -8.99 -12.42 -11.66
C PHE A 30 -7.77 -13.13 -12.26
N TYR A 31 -6.73 -12.38 -12.63
CA TYR A 31 -5.50 -12.95 -13.17
C TYR A 31 -4.82 -13.89 -12.18
N LEU A 32 -4.64 -13.48 -10.93
CA LEU A 32 -4.07 -14.33 -9.87
C LEU A 32 -4.94 -15.57 -9.62
N ARG A 33 -6.26 -15.41 -9.62
CA ARG A 33 -7.21 -16.53 -9.45
C ARG A 33 -7.15 -17.53 -10.61
N SER A 34 -6.95 -17.07 -11.85
CA SER A 34 -6.77 -17.95 -13.02
C SER A 34 -5.53 -18.85 -12.90
N ARG A 35 -4.56 -18.45 -12.06
CA ARG A 35 -3.35 -19.21 -11.74
C ARG A 35 -3.52 -20.12 -10.52
N GLY A 36 -4.73 -20.25 -9.99
CA GLY A 36 -5.06 -21.12 -8.85
C GLY A 36 -4.84 -20.48 -7.48
N ILE A 37 -4.59 -19.17 -7.40
CA ILE A 37 -4.49 -18.46 -6.12
C ILE A 37 -5.91 -18.20 -5.60
N ASP A 38 -6.14 -18.51 -4.34
CA ASP A 38 -7.42 -18.23 -3.68
C ASP A 38 -7.75 -16.72 -3.71
N ALA A 39 -9.04 -16.38 -3.76
CA ALA A 39 -9.48 -14.99 -3.89
C ALA A 39 -8.99 -14.11 -2.73
N ASP A 40 -9.00 -14.60 -1.50
CA ASP A 40 -8.57 -13.82 -0.33
C ASP A 40 -7.05 -13.64 -0.33
N LYS A 41 -6.31 -14.68 -0.74
CA LYS A 41 -4.86 -14.61 -0.94
C LYS A 41 -4.47 -13.64 -2.05
N ALA A 42 -5.20 -13.63 -3.17
CA ALA A 42 -4.96 -12.71 -4.28
C ALA A 42 -5.13 -11.25 -3.83
N LYS A 43 -6.21 -10.95 -3.10
CA LYS A 43 -6.45 -9.62 -2.54
C LYS A 43 -5.38 -9.21 -1.53
N ALA A 44 -5.01 -10.10 -0.62
CA ALA A 44 -3.96 -9.87 0.36
C ALA A 44 -2.60 -9.59 -0.29
N LEU A 45 -2.26 -10.34 -1.35
CA LEU A 45 -1.02 -10.14 -2.10
C LEU A 45 -0.97 -8.75 -2.74
N LEU A 46 -2.06 -8.32 -3.38
CA LEU A 46 -2.13 -7.00 -4.02
C LEU A 46 -2.08 -5.86 -3.00
N MET A 47 -2.78 -6.01 -1.86
CA MET A 47 -2.71 -5.05 -0.76
C MET A 47 -1.32 -4.98 -0.13
N PHE A 48 -0.65 -6.13 0.03
CA PHE A 48 0.72 -6.17 0.53
C PHE A 48 1.69 -5.51 -0.46
N ALA A 49 1.57 -5.81 -1.76
CA ALA A 49 2.38 -5.17 -2.80
C ALA A 49 2.22 -3.63 -2.78
N PHE A 50 0.98 -3.13 -2.62
CA PHE A 50 0.74 -1.70 -2.46
C PHE A 50 1.42 -1.10 -1.21
N ALA A 51 1.41 -1.82 -0.09
CA ALA A 51 2.09 -1.38 1.14
C ALA A 51 3.62 -1.51 1.05
N ASN A 52 4.13 -2.42 0.23
CA ASN A 52 5.56 -2.73 0.13
C ASN A 52 6.38 -1.52 -0.33
N ASP A 53 5.84 -0.68 -1.23
CA ASP A 53 6.46 0.58 -1.66
C ASP A 53 6.81 1.52 -0.50
N VAL A 54 6.03 1.47 0.59
CA VAL A 54 6.28 2.23 1.83
C VAL A 54 7.23 1.47 2.75
N LEU A 55 7.06 0.15 2.88
CA LEU A 55 7.93 -0.70 3.70
C LEU A 55 9.39 -0.65 3.25
N GLU A 56 9.66 -0.59 1.95
CA GLU A 56 11.02 -0.52 1.41
C GLU A 56 11.75 0.78 1.76
N ARG A 57 11.03 1.83 2.15
CA ARG A 57 11.63 3.09 2.61
C ARG A 57 12.13 3.01 4.06
N ILE A 58 11.72 1.98 4.80
CA ILE A 58 12.14 1.75 6.18
C ILE A 58 13.56 1.18 6.18
N LYS A 59 14.53 1.96 6.66
CA LYS A 59 15.95 1.55 6.73
C LYS A 59 16.27 0.56 7.84
N SER A 60 15.50 0.59 8.93
CA SER A 60 15.71 -0.30 10.08
C SER A 60 15.04 -1.63 9.80
N GLU A 61 15.83 -2.66 9.51
CA GLU A 61 15.30 -4.00 9.22
C GLU A 61 14.44 -4.58 10.35
N PRO A 62 14.84 -4.49 11.64
CA PRO A 62 13.97 -4.98 12.72
C PRO A 62 12.61 -4.28 12.76
N PHE A 63 12.58 -2.98 12.45
CA PHE A 63 11.34 -2.22 12.40
C PHE A 63 10.51 -2.56 11.16
N LYS A 64 11.15 -2.72 10.00
CA LYS A 64 10.49 -3.13 8.76
C LYS A 64 9.81 -4.49 8.92
N THR A 65 10.51 -5.48 9.48
CA THR A 65 9.95 -6.81 9.78
C THR A 65 8.75 -6.70 10.71
N HIS A 66 8.89 -5.93 11.80
CA HIS A 66 7.79 -5.75 12.75
C HIS A 66 6.53 -5.15 12.09
N VAL A 67 6.70 -4.14 11.22
CA VAL A 67 5.57 -3.53 10.51
C VAL A 67 4.98 -4.50 9.47
N ALA A 68 5.81 -5.27 8.77
CA ALA A 68 5.34 -6.29 7.83
C ALA A 68 4.49 -7.37 8.52
N GLU A 69 4.89 -7.84 9.70
CA GLU A 69 4.10 -8.76 10.53
C GLU A 69 2.74 -8.18 10.92
N LEU A 70 2.70 -6.90 11.31
CA LEU A 70 1.44 -6.21 11.64
C LEU A 70 0.50 -6.12 10.44
N ILE A 71 1.04 -5.87 9.24
CA ILE A 71 0.28 -5.86 8.00
C ILE A 71 -0.28 -7.27 7.71
N GLY A 72 0.54 -8.32 7.83
CA GLY A 72 0.08 -9.70 7.63
C GLY A 72 -1.06 -10.10 8.55
N LYS A 73 -0.90 -9.81 9.85
CA LYS A 73 -1.97 -10.01 10.84
C LYS A 73 -3.25 -9.27 10.48
N ARG A 74 -3.16 -8.04 9.99
CA ARG A 74 -4.32 -7.23 9.57
C ARG A 74 -5.02 -7.82 8.34
N LEU A 75 -4.26 -8.38 7.41
CA LEU A 75 -4.74 -9.02 6.19
C LEU A 75 -5.22 -10.47 6.41
N GLN A 76 -5.16 -10.99 7.65
CA GLN A 76 -5.50 -12.38 7.99
C GLN A 76 -4.69 -13.41 7.18
N GLN A 77 -3.46 -13.07 6.83
CA GLN A 77 -2.53 -13.96 6.14
C GLN A 77 -1.25 -14.07 6.96
N GLU A 78 -0.64 -15.25 6.95
CA GLU A 78 0.76 -15.41 7.35
C GLU A 78 1.61 -14.88 6.19
N LEU A 79 2.35 -13.81 6.43
CA LEU A 79 3.34 -13.24 5.51
C LEU A 79 4.74 -13.68 5.92
#